data_AF-A0A2E7URK2-F1
#
_entry.id   AF-A0A2E7URK2-F1
#
_cell.length_a   1.000
_cell.length_b   1.000
_cell.length_c   1.000
_cell.angle_alpha   90.00
_cell.angle_beta   90.00
_cell.angle_gamma   90.00
#
_symmetry.space_group_name_H-M   'P 1'
#
loop_
_entity.id
_entity.type
_entity.pdbx_description
1 polymer ?
#
loop_
_entity_poly.entity_id
_entity_poly.type
_entity_poly.pdbx_seq_one_letter_code
_entity_poly.pdbx_strand_id
1 'polypeptide(L)'
;MAINPYRSFGLWRAWESARESAIPIMVATAAWVQVSPLLKAPSSGRPFSEFELAMLLGGLAALTSWAISRQWTVFGRLRPLPPMIWGTAAALGAVALSATLSKAGFSSWCAETAGGVLQPLTDAKGEVETWVCQRGSVPGNPYLKGTMLHPNWDGALAWTTWTFATVCAMLAAVGFRDLRIWRTGVGDKLHQLLKLAPGGGSAVVAGGDKPENAAVVACRNGTLWGELCGQMYAVQREFEPGEWCVRCQQPFRPAERTIQVTIVSLAIAEIDVLNGLERLDMLSWARGQRPPPDPRLSGEERWVVLGEARLPDVLTVAQALGLAMEVVEGASGSTDERVAAAAKLATSRGSRVACWFWPGRPLARLTYARPTDRAVLGIGPERLRDLLPESGGRVVLQVDIGLMPIELRTGFCKRFLDPSRADELRNSKQDIWVPVGPFEAIKESPGAWVPRLEGEALRAWLSLDRMQPADVR
;
A
#
# COMPACT_ATOMS: atom_id res chain seq x y z
N MET A 1 -18.47 -14.01 12.96
CA MET A 1 -17.56 -12.88 13.28
C MET A 1 -17.28 -12.13 12.00
N ALA A 2 -17.39 -10.79 11.99
CA ALA A 2 -16.99 -10.00 10.84
C ALA A 2 -15.45 -9.94 10.75
N ILE A 3 -14.89 -10.31 9.60
CA ILE A 3 -13.45 -10.13 9.33
C ILE A 3 -13.25 -8.66 9.00
N ASN A 4 -12.58 -7.92 9.89
CA ASN A 4 -12.25 -6.52 9.63
C ASN A 4 -11.38 -6.42 8.36
N PRO A 5 -11.82 -5.72 7.28
CA PRO A 5 -11.12 -5.73 6.00
C PRO A 5 -9.73 -5.07 6.04
N TYR A 6 -9.48 -4.17 7.00
CA TYR A 6 -8.14 -3.62 7.20
C TYR A 6 -7.14 -4.67 7.71
N ARG A 7 -7.61 -5.78 8.32
CA ARG A 7 -6.77 -6.94 8.65
C ARG A 7 -6.53 -7.87 7.46
N SER A 8 -7.21 -7.72 6.31
CA SER A 8 -6.97 -8.58 5.14
C SER A 8 -5.82 -8.13 4.24
N PHE A 9 -5.33 -6.89 4.38
CA PHE A 9 -4.07 -6.44 3.78
C PHE A 9 -2.87 -7.12 4.48
N GLY A 10 -2.58 -8.36 4.07
CA GLY A 10 -1.59 -9.24 4.69
C GLY A 10 -2.06 -10.68 4.86
N LEU A 11 -3.36 -10.96 4.68
CA LEU A 11 -3.90 -12.32 4.63
C LEU A 11 -3.68 -12.93 3.25
N TRP A 12 -2.52 -13.56 3.07
CA TRP A 12 -2.28 -14.54 2.01
C TRP A 12 -3.33 -15.66 2.10
N ARG A 13 -3.80 -16.21 0.97
CA ARG A 13 -4.37 -17.57 1.00
C ARG A 13 -3.26 -18.55 1.37
N ALA A 14 -3.56 -19.62 2.08
CA ALA A 14 -2.57 -20.64 2.48
C ALA A 14 -1.69 -21.14 1.31
N TRP A 15 -2.28 -21.24 0.11
CA TRP A 15 -1.62 -21.54 -1.17
C TRP A 15 -0.66 -20.44 -1.67
N GLU A 16 -1.06 -19.18 -1.55
CA GLU A 16 -0.24 -18.03 -1.96
C GLU A 16 0.95 -17.88 -1.01
N SER A 17 0.74 -18.00 0.32
CA SER A 17 1.84 -18.04 1.29
C SER A 17 2.74 -19.26 1.09
N ALA A 18 2.20 -20.45 0.83
CA ALA A 18 3.02 -21.64 0.59
C ALA A 18 3.94 -21.47 -0.62
N ARG A 19 3.47 -20.85 -1.71
CA ARG A 19 4.27 -20.52 -2.90
C ARG A 19 5.32 -19.45 -2.62
N GLU A 20 4.93 -18.34 -2.01
CA GLU A 20 5.81 -17.20 -1.70
C GLU A 20 6.84 -17.52 -0.60
N SER A 21 6.58 -18.52 0.24
CA SER A 21 7.55 -19.13 1.15
C SER A 21 8.46 -20.16 0.46
N ALA A 22 7.91 -21.09 -0.33
CA ALA A 22 8.67 -22.22 -0.86
C ALA A 22 9.60 -21.84 -2.02
N ILE A 23 9.18 -20.94 -2.93
CA ILE A 23 9.98 -20.60 -4.13
C ILE A 23 11.35 -20.01 -3.75
N PRO A 24 11.48 -19.02 -2.84
CA PRO A 24 12.79 -18.52 -2.41
C PRO A 24 13.68 -19.60 -1.80
N ILE A 25 13.11 -20.50 -0.98
CA ILE A 25 13.85 -21.61 -0.36
C ILE A 25 14.36 -22.56 -1.46
N MET A 26 13.51 -22.99 -2.39
CA MET A 26 13.90 -23.86 -3.50
C MET A 26 14.99 -23.24 -4.38
N VAL A 27 14.92 -21.94 -4.67
CA VAL A 27 15.95 -21.23 -5.45
C VAL A 27 17.28 -21.18 -4.71
N ALA A 28 17.28 -20.83 -3.41
CA ALA A 28 18.50 -20.80 -2.60
C ALA A 28 19.11 -22.20 -2.44
N THR A 29 18.29 -23.22 -2.19
CA THR A 29 18.75 -24.62 -2.10
C THR A 29 19.32 -25.11 -3.44
N ALA A 30 18.66 -24.84 -4.57
CA ALA A 30 19.14 -25.23 -5.89
C ALA A 30 20.50 -24.59 -6.22
N ALA A 31 20.68 -23.30 -5.90
CA ALA A 31 21.96 -22.61 -6.07
C ALA A 31 23.08 -23.24 -5.23
N TRP A 32 22.84 -23.53 -3.94
CA TRP A 32 23.80 -24.24 -3.10
C TRP A 32 24.13 -25.66 -3.59
N VAL A 33 23.13 -26.40 -4.11
CA VAL A 33 23.32 -27.75 -4.67
C VAL A 33 24.15 -27.71 -5.97
N GLN A 34 23.98 -26.69 -6.81
CA GLN A 34 24.76 -26.53 -8.04
C GLN A 34 26.21 -26.06 -7.78
N VAL A 35 26.41 -25.18 -6.78
CA VAL A 35 27.74 -24.61 -6.48
C VAL A 35 28.59 -25.51 -5.57
N SER A 36 27.99 -26.27 -4.64
CA SER A 36 28.77 -27.09 -3.70
C SER A 36 29.74 -28.10 -4.36
N PRO A 37 29.40 -28.78 -5.48
CA PRO A 37 30.33 -29.63 -6.22
C PRO A 37 31.55 -28.85 -6.76
N LEU A 38 31.35 -27.63 -7.27
CA LEU A 38 32.42 -26.80 -7.83
C LEU A 38 33.44 -26.40 -6.75
N LEU A 39 32.97 -26.09 -5.54
CA LEU A 39 33.81 -25.73 -4.39
C LEU A 39 34.60 -26.93 -3.83
N LYS A 40 34.00 -28.13 -3.85
CA LYS A 40 34.60 -29.38 -3.37
C LYS A 40 35.58 -30.03 -4.35
N ALA A 41 35.45 -29.72 -5.64
CA ALA A 41 36.27 -30.35 -6.68
C ALA A 41 37.76 -29.97 -6.56
N PRO A 42 38.67 -30.86 -7.01
CA PRO A 42 40.06 -30.49 -7.24
C PRO A 42 40.15 -29.43 -8.34
N SER A 43 41.14 -28.54 -8.24
CA SER A 43 41.44 -27.60 -9.30
C SER A 43 42.11 -28.28 -10.49
N SER A 44 41.63 -27.95 -11.69
CA SER A 44 42.23 -28.30 -12.98
C SER A 44 43.30 -27.30 -13.44
N GLY A 45 43.70 -26.35 -12.60
CA GLY A 45 44.69 -25.32 -12.92
C GLY A 45 44.99 -24.42 -11.73
N ARG A 46 44.26 -23.29 -11.61
CA ARG A 46 44.31 -22.40 -10.43
C ARG A 46 43.11 -22.64 -9.51
N PRO A 47 43.25 -22.53 -8.17
CA PRO A 47 42.09 -22.41 -7.29
C PRO A 47 41.32 -21.11 -7.58
N PHE A 48 40.09 -20.97 -7.08
CA PHE A 48 39.35 -19.71 -7.21
C PHE A 48 40.09 -18.58 -6.49
N SER A 49 40.19 -17.43 -7.14
CA SER A 49 40.66 -16.20 -6.50
C SER A 49 39.64 -15.66 -5.49
N GLU A 50 40.11 -14.88 -4.52
CA GLU A 50 39.25 -14.21 -3.54
C GLU A 50 38.14 -13.36 -4.19
N PHE A 51 38.36 -12.79 -5.39
CA PHE A 51 37.31 -12.07 -6.11
C PHE A 51 36.24 -13.01 -6.68
N GLU A 52 36.64 -14.15 -7.27
CA GLU A 52 35.71 -15.18 -7.75
C GLU A 52 34.90 -15.78 -6.59
N LEU A 53 35.56 -16.06 -5.46
CA LEU A 53 34.93 -16.51 -4.22
C LEU A 53 33.97 -15.46 -3.65
N ALA A 54 34.37 -14.18 -3.59
CA ALA A 54 33.52 -13.11 -3.07
C ALA A 54 32.26 -12.91 -3.90
N MET A 55 32.36 -12.92 -5.23
CA MET A 55 31.19 -12.81 -6.11
C MET A 55 30.26 -14.02 -5.96
N LEU A 56 30.82 -15.23 -5.93
CA LEU A 56 30.07 -16.50 -5.83
C LEU A 56 29.36 -16.65 -4.47
N LEU A 57 30.10 -16.47 -3.37
CA LEU A 57 29.58 -16.60 -2.01
C LEU A 57 28.73 -15.39 -1.62
N GLY A 58 29.02 -14.19 -2.13
CA GLY A 58 28.17 -13.00 -1.96
C GLY A 58 26.80 -13.18 -2.63
N GLY A 59 26.76 -13.76 -3.83
CA GLY A 59 25.51 -14.13 -4.51
C GLY A 59 24.71 -15.19 -3.73
N LEU A 60 25.36 -16.23 -3.24
CA LEU A 60 24.71 -17.27 -2.41
C LEU A 60 24.24 -16.72 -1.05
N ALA A 61 25.00 -15.82 -0.43
CA ALA A 61 24.61 -15.13 0.80
C ALA A 61 23.40 -14.21 0.58
N ALA A 62 23.35 -13.48 -0.53
CA ALA A 62 22.20 -12.69 -0.94
C ALA A 62 20.94 -13.56 -1.13
N LEU A 63 21.03 -14.66 -1.89
CA LEU A 63 19.92 -15.59 -2.11
C LEU A 63 19.42 -16.22 -0.80
N THR A 64 20.34 -16.64 0.07
CA THR A 64 20.00 -17.25 1.37
C THR A 64 19.32 -16.23 2.30
N SER A 65 19.85 -15.01 2.36
CA SER A 65 19.31 -13.93 3.19
C SER A 65 17.94 -13.44 2.69
N TRP A 66 17.75 -13.35 1.36
CA TRP A 66 16.45 -13.10 0.74
C TRP A 66 15.44 -14.21 1.07
N ALA A 67 15.83 -15.48 0.87
CA ALA A 67 14.94 -16.61 1.08
C ALA A 67 14.43 -16.71 2.53
N ILE A 68 15.29 -16.36 3.49
CA ILE A 68 14.96 -16.37 4.92
C ILE A 68 14.18 -15.11 5.31
N SER A 69 14.63 -13.91 4.95
CA SER A 69 13.92 -12.66 5.27
C SER A 69 12.49 -12.65 4.71
N ARG A 70 12.27 -13.23 3.52
CA ARG A 70 10.96 -13.41 2.92
C ARG A 70 9.99 -14.23 3.79
N GLN A 71 10.47 -15.24 4.53
CA GLN A 71 9.62 -15.99 5.46
C GLN A 71 9.06 -15.07 6.56
N TRP A 72 9.90 -14.20 7.12
CA TRP A 72 9.48 -13.26 8.15
C TRP A 72 8.44 -12.25 7.62
N THR A 73 8.57 -11.83 6.37
CA THR A 73 7.54 -11.01 5.68
C THR A 73 6.23 -11.78 5.47
N VAL A 74 6.28 -13.03 5.02
CA VAL A 74 5.08 -13.88 4.80
C VAL A 74 4.37 -14.18 6.14
N PHE A 75 5.12 -14.41 7.22
CA PHE A 75 4.59 -14.54 8.59
C PHE A 75 4.23 -13.18 9.25
N GLY A 76 4.11 -12.10 8.48
CA GLY A 76 3.56 -10.81 8.93
C GLY A 76 4.47 -9.96 9.81
N ARG A 77 5.76 -10.30 9.97
CA ARG A 77 6.73 -9.51 10.76
C ARG A 77 7.38 -8.43 9.89
N LEU A 78 6.59 -7.42 9.52
CA LEU A 78 6.95 -6.35 8.57
C LEU A 78 8.02 -5.34 9.05
N ARG A 79 8.51 -5.42 10.30
CA ARG A 79 9.61 -4.55 10.77
C ARG A 79 10.91 -4.95 10.06
N PRO A 80 11.74 -4.01 9.56
CA PRO A 80 12.89 -4.35 8.72
C PRO A 80 14.05 -5.02 9.46
N LEU A 81 14.22 -4.73 10.76
CA LEU A 81 15.40 -5.15 11.51
C LEU A 81 15.47 -6.68 11.76
N PRO A 82 14.41 -7.38 12.23
CA PRO A 82 14.51 -8.82 12.47
C PRO A 82 14.74 -9.68 11.21
N PRO A 83 14.05 -9.48 10.06
CA PRO A 83 14.33 -10.20 8.82
C PRO A 83 15.78 -9.99 8.34
N MET A 84 16.32 -8.78 8.49
CA MET A 84 17.70 -8.46 8.12
C MET A 84 18.71 -9.19 9.01
N ILE A 85 18.53 -9.18 10.33
CA ILE A 85 19.41 -9.88 11.28
C ILE A 85 19.39 -11.39 11.02
N TRP A 86 18.21 -12.01 10.95
CA TRP A 86 18.09 -13.46 10.77
C TRP A 86 18.51 -13.94 9.38
N GLY A 87 18.19 -13.18 8.32
CA GLY A 87 18.68 -13.46 6.96
C GLY A 87 20.20 -13.40 6.88
N THR A 88 20.82 -12.36 7.44
CA THR A 88 22.28 -12.20 7.45
C THR A 88 22.97 -13.29 8.27
N ALA A 89 22.50 -13.55 9.49
CA ALA A 89 23.09 -14.57 10.36
C ALA A 89 23.06 -15.97 9.73
N ALA A 90 21.95 -16.34 9.08
CA ALA A 90 21.82 -17.64 8.41
C ALA A 90 22.58 -17.70 7.07
N ALA A 91 22.71 -16.60 6.34
CA ALA A 91 23.55 -16.51 5.14
C ALA A 91 25.04 -16.72 5.49
N LEU A 92 25.53 -16.07 6.55
CA LEU A 92 26.90 -16.26 7.05
C LEU A 92 27.11 -17.68 7.61
N GLY A 93 26.11 -18.23 8.31
CA GLY A 93 26.11 -19.63 8.74
C GLY A 93 26.19 -20.63 7.59
N ALA A 94 25.51 -20.37 6.47
CA ALA A 94 25.59 -21.20 5.27
C ALA A 94 26.97 -21.14 4.59
N VAL A 95 27.61 -19.96 4.56
CA VAL A 95 29.00 -19.80 4.08
C VAL A 95 30.01 -20.48 5.01
N ALA A 96 29.84 -20.39 6.34
CA ALA A 96 30.68 -21.11 7.30
C ALA A 96 30.54 -22.63 7.17
N LEU A 97 29.32 -23.13 6.95
CA LEU A 97 29.04 -24.55 6.74
C LEU A 97 29.57 -25.04 5.38
N SER A 98 29.49 -24.24 4.32
CA SER A 98 30.04 -24.63 3.01
C SER A 98 31.57 -24.70 3.03
N ALA A 99 32.26 -23.88 3.84
CA ALA A 99 33.70 -23.99 4.05
C ALA A 99 34.09 -25.34 4.69
N THR A 100 33.41 -25.77 5.76
CA THR A 100 33.70 -27.06 6.41
C THR A 100 33.34 -28.25 5.52
N LEU A 101 32.23 -28.17 4.78
CA LEU A 101 31.83 -29.19 3.80
C LEU A 101 32.77 -29.25 2.58
N SER A 102 33.44 -28.16 2.22
CA SER A 102 34.42 -28.14 1.13
C SER A 102 35.74 -28.79 1.56
N LYS A 103 36.26 -28.44 2.74
CA LYS A 103 37.39 -29.14 3.38
C LYS A 103 37.15 -30.66 3.49
N ALA A 104 35.98 -31.04 4.02
CA ALA A 104 35.61 -32.45 4.16
C ALA A 104 35.50 -33.16 2.80
N GLY A 105 34.78 -32.58 1.83
CA GLY A 105 34.59 -33.20 0.51
C GLY A 105 35.88 -33.34 -0.31
N PHE A 106 36.80 -32.39 -0.21
CA PHE A 106 38.13 -32.52 -0.82
C PHE A 106 38.97 -33.61 -0.12
N SER A 107 38.84 -33.74 1.22
CA SER A 107 39.58 -34.75 1.98
C SER A 107 39.16 -36.19 1.63
N SER A 108 37.86 -36.46 1.51
CA SER A 108 37.37 -37.78 1.07
C SER A 108 37.73 -38.05 -0.39
N TRP A 109 37.59 -37.05 -1.28
CA TRP A 109 38.00 -37.18 -2.68
C TRP A 109 39.49 -37.54 -2.83
N CYS A 110 40.37 -36.94 -2.04
CA CYS A 110 41.80 -37.24 -2.05
C CYS A 110 42.10 -38.71 -1.67
N ALA A 111 41.46 -39.20 -0.60
CA ALA A 111 41.65 -40.57 -0.13
C ALA A 111 41.00 -41.60 -1.06
N GLU A 112 39.74 -41.39 -1.45
CA GLU A 112 38.91 -42.37 -2.16
C GLU A 112 39.14 -42.39 -3.68
N THR A 113 39.33 -41.22 -4.31
CA THR A 113 39.40 -41.08 -5.77
C THR A 113 40.81 -40.87 -6.28
N ALA A 114 41.63 -40.07 -5.60
CA ALA A 114 43.02 -39.85 -6.00
C ALA A 114 43.99 -40.94 -5.48
N GLY A 115 43.63 -41.64 -4.39
CA GLY A 115 44.55 -42.54 -3.68
C GLY A 115 45.77 -41.79 -3.12
N GLY A 116 45.58 -40.53 -2.74
CA GLY A 116 46.62 -39.62 -2.28
C GLY A 116 46.62 -39.42 -0.76
N VAL A 117 47.66 -38.77 -0.26
CA VAL A 117 47.78 -38.35 1.14
C VAL A 117 47.66 -36.83 1.20
N LEU A 118 46.85 -36.32 2.14
CA LEU A 118 46.80 -34.89 2.43
C LEU A 118 48.09 -34.44 3.11
N GLN A 119 48.71 -33.40 2.57
CA GLN A 119 49.84 -32.73 3.21
C GLN A 119 49.57 -31.23 3.40
N PRO A 120 50.03 -30.64 4.51
CA PRO A 120 50.07 -29.19 4.64
C PRO A 120 51.16 -28.63 3.72
N LEU A 121 50.79 -27.67 2.88
CA LEU A 121 51.74 -26.81 2.20
C LEU A 121 52.06 -25.65 3.15
N THR A 122 53.32 -25.50 3.53
CA THR A 122 53.76 -24.43 4.43
C THR A 122 54.43 -23.29 3.67
N ASP A 123 54.18 -22.06 4.12
CA ASP A 123 54.84 -20.85 3.61
C ASP A 123 56.34 -20.81 3.99
N ALA A 124 57.05 -19.75 3.56
CA ALA A 124 58.46 -19.54 3.86
C ALA A 124 58.78 -19.29 5.36
N LYS A 125 57.78 -19.07 6.22
CA LYS A 125 57.90 -18.95 7.69
C LYS A 125 57.50 -20.23 8.42
N GLY A 126 56.93 -21.21 7.72
CA GLY A 126 56.44 -22.47 8.28
C GLY A 126 54.96 -22.48 8.69
N GLU A 127 54.19 -21.43 8.36
CA GLU A 127 52.74 -21.42 8.58
C GLU A 127 52.04 -22.27 7.52
N VAL A 128 51.00 -23.04 7.91
CA VAL A 128 50.25 -23.88 6.95
C VAL A 128 49.36 -23.00 6.08
N GLU A 129 49.79 -22.79 4.84
CA GLU A 129 49.14 -21.89 3.88
C GLU A 129 47.92 -22.56 3.23
N THR A 130 48.04 -23.82 2.77
CA THR A 130 46.93 -24.62 2.22
C THR A 130 47.12 -26.11 2.50
N TRP A 131 46.05 -26.90 2.34
CA TRP A 131 46.12 -28.37 2.33
C TRP A 131 46.03 -28.89 0.90
N VAL A 132 46.99 -29.72 0.49
CA VAL A 132 47.08 -30.29 -0.86
C VAL A 132 46.98 -31.80 -0.83
N CYS A 133 46.39 -32.38 -1.87
CA CYS A 133 46.40 -33.83 -2.08
C CYS A 133 47.66 -34.23 -2.85
N GLN A 134 48.52 -35.04 -2.25
CA GLN A 134 49.76 -35.53 -2.88
C GLN A 134 49.60 -36.98 -3.34
N ARG A 135 49.92 -37.26 -4.61
CA ARG A 135 49.87 -38.60 -5.22
C ARG A 135 51.22 -38.99 -5.81
N GLY A 136 51.70 -40.21 -5.51
CA GLY A 136 52.90 -40.78 -6.12
C GLY A 136 54.23 -40.21 -5.61
N SER A 137 54.26 -39.64 -4.40
CA SER A 137 55.47 -39.17 -3.72
C SER A 137 56.25 -40.31 -3.06
N VAL A 138 57.56 -40.17 -2.95
CA VAL A 138 58.41 -41.09 -2.16
C VAL A 138 58.55 -40.53 -0.73
N PRO A 139 58.19 -41.28 0.33
CA PRO A 139 58.31 -40.83 1.70
C PRO A 139 59.73 -40.33 2.04
N GLY A 140 59.82 -39.13 2.62
CA GLY A 140 61.09 -38.52 3.03
C GLY A 140 61.92 -37.87 1.92
N ASN A 141 61.52 -37.93 0.64
CA ASN A 141 62.28 -37.31 -0.45
C ASN A 141 61.67 -35.95 -0.88
N PRO A 142 62.32 -34.80 -0.58
CA PRO A 142 61.78 -33.48 -0.92
C PRO A 142 61.87 -33.12 -2.42
N TYR A 143 62.56 -33.92 -3.24
CA TYR A 143 62.71 -33.70 -4.68
C TYR A 143 61.73 -34.53 -5.53
N LEU A 144 61.17 -35.61 -4.97
CA LEU A 144 60.19 -36.48 -5.64
C LEU A 144 58.79 -36.31 -5.02
N LYS A 145 58.26 -35.08 -5.06
CA LYS A 145 56.99 -34.68 -4.43
C LYS A 145 55.71 -35.20 -5.14
N GLY A 146 55.84 -36.03 -6.17
CA GLY A 146 54.70 -36.56 -6.93
C GLY A 146 53.84 -35.47 -7.61
N THR A 147 52.59 -35.80 -7.92
CA THR A 147 51.59 -34.81 -8.37
C THR A 147 50.90 -34.21 -7.14
N MET A 148 50.93 -32.88 -7.03
CA MET A 148 50.10 -32.14 -6.07
C MET A 148 48.82 -31.69 -6.76
N LEU A 149 47.69 -31.80 -6.06
CA LEU A 149 46.40 -31.29 -6.49
C LEU A 149 45.83 -30.39 -5.38
N HIS A 150 45.41 -29.18 -5.75
CA HIS A 150 44.81 -28.20 -4.85
C HIS A 150 43.28 -28.34 -4.87
N PRO A 151 42.57 -27.99 -3.78
CA PRO A 151 41.12 -27.77 -3.83
C PRO A 151 40.78 -26.52 -4.66
N ASN A 152 39.58 -26.46 -5.25
CA ASN A 152 39.08 -25.21 -5.84
C ASN A 152 38.84 -24.11 -4.79
N TRP A 153 38.42 -24.50 -3.59
CA TRP A 153 38.35 -23.64 -2.41
C TRP A 153 38.81 -24.44 -1.18
N ASP A 154 39.82 -23.93 -0.48
CA ASP A 154 40.37 -24.56 0.72
C ASP A 154 39.48 -24.39 1.95
N GLY A 155 38.45 -23.54 1.91
CA GLY A 155 37.59 -23.19 3.04
C GLY A 155 38.20 -22.15 4.00
N ALA A 156 39.15 -21.33 3.56
CA ALA A 156 39.51 -20.04 4.15
C ALA A 156 38.89 -18.89 3.35
N LEU A 157 38.73 -17.71 3.96
CA LEU A 157 38.27 -16.48 3.29
C LEU A 157 38.86 -15.27 3.99
N ALA A 158 39.29 -14.28 3.21
CA ALA A 158 39.68 -12.97 3.69
C ALA A 158 38.53 -12.24 4.42
N TRP A 159 38.87 -11.39 5.39
CA TRP A 159 37.90 -10.57 6.13
C TRP A 159 37.10 -9.64 5.20
N THR A 160 37.70 -9.21 4.08
CA THR A 160 37.05 -8.45 3.02
C THR A 160 35.91 -9.24 2.38
N THR A 161 36.14 -10.52 2.11
CA THR A 161 35.17 -11.43 1.48
C THR A 161 34.01 -11.76 2.42
N TRP A 162 34.28 -11.95 3.71
CA TRP A 162 33.25 -12.02 4.76
C TRP A 162 32.42 -10.73 4.84
N THR A 163 33.08 -9.57 4.75
CA THR A 163 32.42 -8.26 4.81
C THR A 163 31.53 -8.05 3.57
N PHE A 164 32.01 -8.40 2.39
CA PHE A 164 31.25 -8.34 1.13
C PHE A 164 30.00 -9.24 1.19
N ALA A 165 30.15 -10.51 1.59
CA ALA A 165 29.02 -11.42 1.77
C ALA A 165 28.00 -10.91 2.80
N THR A 166 28.47 -10.26 3.88
CA THR A 166 27.61 -9.61 4.88
C THR A 166 26.80 -8.46 4.27
N VAL A 167 27.43 -7.58 3.48
CA VAL A 167 26.75 -6.46 2.80
C VAL A 167 25.75 -6.97 1.77
N CYS A 168 26.11 -7.96 0.95
CA CYS A 168 25.19 -8.61 0.02
C CYS A 168 23.97 -9.23 0.72
N ALA A 169 24.17 -9.91 1.86
CA ALA A 169 23.10 -10.48 2.64
C ALA A 169 22.17 -9.40 3.26
N MET A 170 22.71 -8.31 3.79
CA MET A 170 21.92 -7.21 4.34
C MET A 170 21.09 -6.50 3.26
N LEU A 171 21.73 -6.15 2.12
CA LEU A 171 21.04 -5.52 0.99
C LEU A 171 19.94 -6.41 0.41
N ALA A 172 20.17 -7.72 0.32
CA ALA A 172 19.15 -8.67 -0.13
C ALA A 172 17.93 -8.72 0.81
N ALA A 173 18.15 -8.77 2.12
CA ALA A 173 17.07 -8.80 3.13
C ALA A 173 16.34 -7.47 3.33
N VAL A 174 16.84 -6.37 2.79
CA VAL A 174 16.15 -5.07 2.77
C VAL A 174 15.46 -4.82 1.43
N GLY A 175 16.15 -4.96 0.29
CA GLY A 175 15.64 -4.63 -1.03
C GLY A 175 14.67 -5.66 -1.63
N PHE A 176 14.93 -6.95 -1.44
CA PHE A 176 14.18 -8.02 -2.13
C PHE A 176 13.11 -8.70 -1.27
N ARG A 177 13.03 -8.38 0.04
CA ARG A 177 12.04 -8.99 0.94
C ARG A 177 10.59 -8.58 0.66
N ASP A 178 10.38 -7.39 0.07
CA ASP A 178 9.07 -6.77 -0.13
C ASP A 178 8.58 -6.90 -1.57
N LEU A 179 9.49 -7.12 -2.53
CA LEU A 179 9.15 -7.57 -3.89
C LEU A 179 8.28 -8.82 -3.80
N ARG A 180 7.16 -8.83 -4.51
CA ARG A 180 6.27 -10.00 -4.62
C ARG A 180 6.68 -10.83 -5.82
N ILE A 181 6.69 -12.15 -5.67
CA ILE A 181 6.95 -13.05 -6.80
C ILE A 181 5.74 -12.97 -7.74
N TRP A 182 4.51 -13.01 -7.21
CA TRP A 182 3.29 -12.85 -8.00
C TRP A 182 2.29 -11.84 -7.42
N ARG A 183 1.39 -11.33 -8.27
CA ARG A 183 0.24 -10.52 -7.85
C ARG A 183 -0.77 -11.41 -7.12
N THR A 184 -1.25 -10.96 -5.97
CA THR A 184 -2.17 -11.72 -5.11
C THR A 184 -3.58 -11.70 -5.67
N GLY A 185 -4.19 -12.88 -5.89
CA GLY A 185 -5.56 -13.01 -6.38
C GLY A 185 -6.63 -12.57 -5.36
N VAL A 186 -6.21 -12.09 -4.19
CA VAL A 186 -7.04 -11.32 -3.25
C VAL A 186 -7.36 -9.92 -3.80
N GLY A 187 -6.45 -9.28 -4.54
CA GLY A 187 -6.71 -7.99 -5.19
C GLY A 187 -7.79 -8.12 -6.26
N ASP A 188 -7.64 -9.11 -7.15
CA ASP A 188 -8.63 -9.40 -8.19
C ASP A 188 -9.95 -9.89 -7.60
N LYS A 189 -9.94 -10.66 -6.50
CA LYS A 189 -11.19 -11.00 -5.79
C LYS A 189 -11.83 -9.82 -5.07
N LEU A 190 -11.05 -8.88 -4.52
CA LEU A 190 -11.61 -7.65 -3.94
C LEU A 190 -12.24 -6.80 -5.04
N HIS A 191 -11.58 -6.67 -6.19
CA HIS A 191 -12.11 -6.02 -7.39
C HIS A 191 -13.36 -6.74 -7.95
N GLN A 192 -13.41 -8.07 -7.93
CA GLN A 192 -14.61 -8.84 -8.28
C GLN A 192 -15.74 -8.68 -7.26
N LEU A 193 -15.45 -8.64 -5.96
CA LEU A 193 -16.46 -8.40 -4.92
C LEU A 193 -17.00 -6.96 -4.96
N LEU A 194 -16.15 -5.98 -5.29
CA LEU A 194 -16.56 -4.61 -5.60
C LEU A 194 -17.36 -4.52 -6.90
N LYS A 195 -17.07 -5.33 -7.92
CA LYS A 195 -17.94 -5.50 -9.11
C LYS A 195 -19.28 -6.16 -8.77
N LEU A 196 -19.34 -7.02 -7.74
CA LEU A 196 -20.57 -7.66 -7.24
C LEU A 196 -21.36 -6.80 -6.23
N ALA A 197 -20.84 -5.64 -5.85
CA ALA A 197 -21.55 -4.54 -5.20
C ALA A 197 -21.68 -3.38 -6.23
N PRO A 198 -22.59 -3.51 -7.21
CA PRO A 198 -22.36 -2.98 -8.55
C PRO A 198 -22.49 -1.45 -8.61
N GLY A 199 -21.36 -0.73 -8.54
CA GLY A 199 -21.27 0.72 -8.72
C GLY A 199 -21.41 1.20 -10.17
N GLY A 200 -22.21 0.52 -10.98
CA GLY A 200 -22.39 0.79 -12.42
C GLY A 200 -23.56 1.74 -12.74
N GLY A 201 -24.05 2.51 -11.76
CA GLY A 201 -25.15 3.46 -11.93
C GLY A 201 -26.43 2.84 -12.50
N SER A 202 -27.05 3.53 -13.45
CA SER A 202 -28.20 3.08 -14.23
C SER A 202 -27.94 1.80 -15.03
N ALA A 203 -26.70 1.54 -15.46
CA ALA A 203 -26.37 0.42 -16.36
C ALA A 203 -26.45 -0.98 -15.71
N VAL A 204 -26.63 -1.05 -14.39
CA VAL A 204 -26.81 -2.30 -13.62
C VAL A 204 -28.22 -2.46 -13.04
N VAL A 205 -29.16 -1.63 -13.51
CA VAL A 205 -30.60 -1.72 -13.25
C VAL A 205 -31.19 -2.92 -14.00
N ALA A 206 -32.06 -3.69 -13.34
CA ALA A 206 -32.68 -4.87 -13.92
C ALA A 206 -34.07 -4.57 -14.51
N GLY A 207 -34.35 -5.09 -15.71
CA GLY A 207 -35.68 -4.99 -16.35
C GLY A 207 -35.67 -4.62 -17.83
N GLY A 208 -34.56 -4.09 -18.35
CA GLY A 208 -34.50 -3.52 -19.70
C GLY A 208 -34.84 -2.03 -19.69
N ASP A 209 -35.78 -1.61 -18.85
CA ASP A 209 -36.08 -0.20 -18.57
C ASP A 209 -34.83 0.53 -18.03
N LYS A 210 -34.49 1.65 -18.66
CA LYS A 210 -33.48 2.57 -18.14
C LYS A 210 -34.14 3.59 -17.22
N PRO A 211 -33.58 3.87 -16.03
CA PRO A 211 -34.11 4.91 -15.15
C PRO A 211 -33.88 6.30 -15.77
N GLU A 212 -34.94 7.08 -15.94
CA GLU A 212 -34.79 8.51 -16.24
C GLU A 212 -34.19 9.22 -15.03
N ASN A 213 -33.27 10.17 -15.26
CA ASN A 213 -32.64 10.99 -14.22
C ASN A 213 -32.04 10.19 -13.04
N ALA A 214 -31.50 8.99 -13.31
CA ALA A 214 -30.97 8.06 -12.31
C ALA A 214 -31.97 7.65 -11.20
N ALA A 215 -33.27 7.81 -11.43
CA ALA A 215 -34.32 7.50 -10.46
C ALA A 215 -34.56 5.98 -10.35
N VAL A 216 -34.15 5.37 -9.24
CA VAL A 216 -34.26 3.91 -9.01
C VAL A 216 -35.08 3.55 -7.76
N VAL A 217 -35.77 2.42 -7.83
CA VAL A 217 -36.24 1.68 -6.65
C VAL A 217 -35.32 0.47 -6.41
N ALA A 218 -35.23 0.02 -5.15
CA ALA A 218 -34.37 -1.10 -4.79
C ALA A 218 -35.13 -2.14 -3.95
N CYS A 219 -34.80 -3.42 -4.18
CA CYS A 219 -35.42 -4.54 -3.47
C CYS A 219 -34.92 -4.64 -2.02
N ARG A 220 -35.84 -4.60 -1.05
CA ARG A 220 -35.53 -4.73 0.40
C ARG A 220 -35.60 -6.14 0.96
N ASN A 221 -35.82 -7.16 0.12
CA ASN A 221 -35.94 -8.55 0.58
C ASN A 221 -34.64 -9.05 1.23
N GLY A 222 -34.78 -9.95 2.20
CA GLY A 222 -33.64 -10.67 2.78
C GLY A 222 -33.14 -11.73 1.81
N THR A 223 -31.83 -11.70 1.53
CA THR A 223 -31.13 -12.77 0.79
C THR A 223 -30.94 -14.00 1.68
N LEU A 224 -30.59 -15.15 1.07
CA LEU A 224 -30.23 -16.38 1.79
C LEU A 224 -29.07 -16.21 2.81
N TRP A 225 -28.30 -15.13 2.71
CA TRP A 225 -27.19 -14.80 3.62
C TRP A 225 -27.60 -13.84 4.75
N GLY A 226 -28.90 -13.54 4.89
CA GLY A 226 -29.45 -12.63 5.91
C GLY A 226 -29.35 -11.14 5.56
N GLU A 227 -28.68 -10.79 4.46
CA GLU A 227 -28.46 -9.41 4.03
C GLU A 227 -29.58 -8.87 3.13
N LEU A 228 -29.79 -7.54 3.13
CA LEU A 228 -30.75 -6.86 2.23
C LEU A 228 -30.31 -6.94 0.76
N CYS A 229 -31.26 -7.27 -0.14
CA CYS A 229 -31.02 -7.59 -1.54
C CYS A 229 -30.39 -6.45 -2.35
N GLY A 230 -30.88 -5.21 -2.24
CA GLY A 230 -30.29 -4.03 -2.88
C GLY A 230 -30.27 -4.06 -4.42
N GLN A 231 -30.98 -4.98 -5.08
CA GLN A 231 -31.10 -5.00 -6.54
C GLN A 231 -31.92 -3.80 -7.00
N MET A 232 -31.40 -3.07 -7.98
CA MET A 232 -31.98 -1.84 -8.51
C MET A 232 -32.88 -2.11 -9.72
N TYR A 233 -33.94 -1.30 -9.82
CA TYR A 233 -34.98 -1.29 -10.86
C TYR A 233 -35.31 0.18 -11.18
N ALA A 234 -35.73 0.49 -12.40
CA ALA A 234 -36.19 1.84 -12.74
C ALA A 234 -37.45 2.20 -11.93
N VAL A 235 -37.63 3.47 -11.55
CA VAL A 235 -38.86 3.94 -10.88
C VAL A 235 -40.09 3.77 -11.77
N GLN A 236 -39.89 3.86 -13.09
CA GLN A 236 -40.90 3.71 -14.14
C GLN A 236 -41.38 2.27 -14.33
N ARG A 237 -40.66 1.27 -13.79
CA ARG A 237 -41.03 -0.14 -13.98
C ARG A 237 -42.23 -0.49 -13.13
N GLU A 238 -43.34 -0.78 -13.80
CA GLU A 238 -44.47 -1.48 -13.19
C GLU A 238 -44.09 -2.95 -12.91
N PHE A 239 -44.53 -3.49 -11.77
CA PHE A 239 -44.27 -4.87 -11.36
C PHE A 239 -45.58 -5.65 -11.33
N GLU A 240 -45.59 -6.85 -11.94
CA GLU A 240 -46.78 -7.70 -11.89
C GLU A 240 -47.02 -8.27 -10.48
N PRO A 241 -48.29 -8.54 -10.09
CA PRO A 241 -48.62 -9.10 -8.78
C PRO A 241 -47.94 -10.44 -8.50
N GLY A 242 -46.87 -10.40 -7.69
CA GLY A 242 -46.08 -11.58 -7.33
C GLY A 242 -44.84 -11.80 -8.20
N GLU A 243 -44.45 -10.86 -9.06
CA GLU A 243 -43.21 -10.91 -9.85
C GLU A 243 -41.95 -10.99 -8.97
N TRP A 244 -40.95 -11.78 -9.36
CA TRP A 244 -39.76 -12.05 -8.54
C TRP A 244 -38.58 -11.13 -8.82
N CYS A 245 -37.91 -10.70 -7.76
CA CYS A 245 -36.65 -9.98 -7.85
C CYS A 245 -35.52 -10.90 -8.32
N VAL A 246 -34.99 -10.64 -9.52
CA VAL A 246 -33.96 -11.46 -10.22
C VAL A 246 -32.73 -11.84 -9.36
N ARG A 247 -32.36 -11.03 -8.37
CA ARG A 247 -31.20 -11.29 -7.49
C ARG A 247 -31.52 -12.19 -6.29
N CYS A 248 -32.71 -12.09 -5.70
CA CYS A 248 -33.06 -12.83 -4.47
C CYS A 248 -34.11 -13.93 -4.68
N GLN A 249 -34.72 -14.04 -5.87
CA GLN A 249 -35.69 -15.07 -6.24
C GLN A 249 -36.85 -15.17 -5.23
N GLN A 250 -37.39 -13.99 -4.91
CA GLN A 250 -38.54 -13.77 -4.02
C GLN A 250 -39.42 -12.66 -4.62
N PRO A 251 -40.75 -12.66 -4.38
CA PRO A 251 -41.64 -11.59 -4.80
C PRO A 251 -41.10 -10.20 -4.45
N PHE A 252 -41.02 -9.30 -5.42
CA PHE A 252 -40.37 -7.99 -5.24
C PHE A 252 -41.06 -7.17 -4.14
N ARG A 253 -40.24 -6.54 -3.29
CA ARG A 253 -40.69 -5.55 -2.31
C ARG A 253 -39.77 -4.32 -2.41
N PRO A 254 -40.29 -3.13 -2.71
CA PRO A 254 -39.49 -1.91 -2.73
C PRO A 254 -39.08 -1.50 -1.31
N ALA A 255 -37.95 -0.82 -1.18
CA ALA A 255 -37.54 -0.15 0.05
C ALA A 255 -38.50 0.99 0.43
N GLU A 256 -38.90 1.04 1.70
CA GLU A 256 -39.84 2.05 2.23
C GLU A 256 -39.16 3.41 2.46
N ARG A 257 -37.85 3.42 2.72
CA ARG A 257 -37.09 4.62 3.04
C ARG A 257 -36.21 5.03 1.86
N THR A 258 -36.34 6.30 1.48
CA THR A 258 -35.45 6.98 0.53
C THR A 258 -34.73 8.12 1.22
N ILE A 259 -33.48 8.36 0.83
CA ILE A 259 -32.66 9.49 1.26
C ILE A 259 -32.51 10.44 0.06
N GLN A 260 -32.92 11.70 0.23
CA GLN A 260 -32.58 12.79 -0.69
C GLN A 260 -31.12 13.20 -0.41
N VAL A 261 -30.33 13.20 -1.46
CA VAL A 261 -28.89 13.44 -1.43
C VAL A 261 -28.57 14.62 -2.33
N THR A 262 -28.18 15.76 -1.75
CA THR A 262 -27.57 16.85 -2.52
C THR A 262 -26.11 16.48 -2.80
N ILE A 263 -25.69 16.52 -4.05
CA ILE A 263 -24.34 16.09 -4.47
C ILE A 263 -23.45 17.32 -4.58
N VAL A 264 -22.27 17.28 -3.97
CA VAL A 264 -21.28 18.37 -4.01
C VAL A 264 -19.90 17.87 -4.41
N SER A 265 -19.09 18.77 -4.98
CA SER A 265 -17.66 18.60 -5.21
C SER A 265 -16.92 19.88 -4.82
N LEU A 266 -15.58 19.79 -4.75
CA LEU A 266 -14.71 20.96 -4.70
C LEU A 266 -14.82 21.79 -5.99
N ALA A 267 -14.79 23.12 -5.86
CA ALA A 267 -14.78 24.06 -6.99
C ALA A 267 -13.47 23.97 -7.81
N ILE A 268 -12.35 23.68 -7.14
CA ILE A 268 -11.00 23.69 -7.71
C ILE A 268 -10.14 22.60 -7.02
N ALA A 269 -9.13 22.08 -7.72
CA ALA A 269 -8.18 21.11 -7.17
C ALA A 269 -6.76 21.66 -6.96
N GLU A 270 -6.61 22.98 -7.05
CA GLU A 270 -5.33 23.68 -6.86
C GLU A 270 -5.12 23.96 -5.37
N ILE A 271 -4.22 23.19 -4.77
CA ILE A 271 -4.07 23.13 -3.31
C ILE A 271 -3.53 24.45 -2.73
N ASP A 272 -2.75 25.20 -3.50
CA ASP A 272 -2.19 26.49 -3.10
C ASP A 272 -3.21 27.63 -3.16
N VAL A 273 -4.14 27.61 -4.13
CA VAL A 273 -5.30 28.52 -4.16
C VAL A 273 -6.20 28.25 -2.95
N LEU A 274 -6.56 26.98 -2.71
CA LEU A 274 -7.37 26.58 -1.56
C LEU A 274 -6.71 26.98 -0.23
N ASN A 275 -5.43 26.65 -0.03
CA ASN A 275 -4.68 27.04 1.17
C ASN A 275 -4.43 28.55 1.25
N GLY A 276 -4.45 29.28 0.13
CA GLY A 276 -4.48 30.74 0.08
C GLY A 276 -5.77 31.30 0.70
N LEU A 277 -6.93 30.76 0.33
CA LEU A 277 -8.23 31.15 0.93
C LEU A 277 -8.26 30.85 2.43
N GLU A 278 -7.82 29.67 2.88
CA GLU A 278 -7.84 29.32 4.31
C GLU A 278 -6.77 30.07 5.14
N ARG A 279 -5.73 30.66 4.51
CA ARG A 279 -4.82 31.61 5.17
C ARG A 279 -5.50 32.96 5.44
N LEU A 280 -6.39 33.42 4.55
CA LEU A 280 -7.17 34.66 4.75
C LEU A 280 -8.19 34.49 5.88
N ASP A 281 -8.81 33.31 6.01
CA ASP A 281 -9.77 33.00 7.08
C ASP A 281 -9.11 32.45 8.37
N MET A 282 -7.78 32.55 8.51
CA MET A 282 -7.06 32.08 9.70
C MET A 282 -7.45 32.87 10.96
N LEU A 283 -7.80 32.15 12.03
CA LEU A 283 -8.09 32.74 13.34
C LEU A 283 -6.88 32.73 14.28
N SER A 284 -6.76 33.78 15.10
CA SER A 284 -5.92 33.74 16.31
C SER A 284 -6.52 34.57 17.45
N TRP A 285 -6.46 34.06 18.68
CA TRP A 285 -7.04 34.67 19.88
C TRP A 285 -6.13 34.49 21.10
N ALA A 286 -6.37 35.22 22.19
CA ALA A 286 -5.52 35.12 23.38
C ALA A 286 -5.72 33.78 24.12
N ARG A 287 -4.65 33.22 24.67
CA ARG A 287 -4.69 31.95 25.42
C ARG A 287 -5.66 32.07 26.61
N GLY A 288 -6.55 31.09 26.75
CA GLY A 288 -7.58 31.06 27.81
C GLY A 288 -8.91 31.71 27.44
N GLN A 289 -8.96 32.52 26.37
CA GLN A 289 -10.23 33.00 25.81
C GLN A 289 -10.88 31.91 24.93
N ARG A 290 -12.20 32.00 24.75
CA ARG A 290 -12.93 31.18 23.77
C ARG A 290 -12.49 31.56 22.34
N PRO A 291 -12.46 30.61 21.39
CA PRO A 291 -12.26 30.98 19.99
C PRO A 291 -13.39 31.92 19.53
N PRO A 292 -13.08 32.96 18.73
CA PRO A 292 -14.10 33.72 18.02
C PRO A 292 -14.81 32.82 16.99
N PRO A 293 -15.99 33.23 16.47
CA PRO A 293 -16.62 32.52 15.35
C PRO A 293 -15.67 32.48 14.14
N ASP A 294 -15.68 31.36 13.42
CA ASP A 294 -14.92 31.18 12.18
C ASP A 294 -15.28 32.30 11.18
N PRO A 295 -14.29 33.00 10.57
CA PRO A 295 -14.54 34.18 9.77
C PRO A 295 -14.84 33.83 8.30
N ARG A 296 -15.35 34.83 7.56
CA ARG A 296 -15.46 34.86 6.09
C ARG A 296 -14.89 36.18 5.59
N LEU A 297 -13.57 36.26 5.53
CA LEU A 297 -12.84 37.35 4.87
C LEU A 297 -12.60 37.03 3.40
N SER A 298 -12.46 35.74 3.05
CA SER A 298 -12.30 35.28 1.67
C SER A 298 -13.57 35.33 0.81
N GLY A 299 -14.75 35.21 1.43
CA GLY A 299 -16.06 35.18 0.75
C GLY A 299 -16.39 33.93 -0.07
N GLU A 300 -15.39 33.28 -0.68
CA GLU A 300 -15.57 32.28 -1.74
C GLU A 300 -16.12 30.90 -1.32
N GLU A 301 -16.91 30.29 -2.20
CA GLU A 301 -17.39 28.91 -2.07
C GLU A 301 -16.32 27.88 -2.45
N ARG A 302 -15.92 27.06 -1.48
CA ARG A 302 -15.01 25.93 -1.69
C ARG A 302 -15.73 24.79 -2.40
N TRP A 303 -17.02 24.63 -2.10
CA TRP A 303 -17.84 23.50 -2.51
C TRP A 303 -18.97 23.96 -3.44
N VAL A 304 -19.22 23.21 -4.52
CA VAL A 304 -20.25 23.51 -5.52
C VAL A 304 -21.30 22.41 -5.50
N VAL A 305 -22.58 22.77 -5.52
CA VAL A 305 -23.69 21.81 -5.71
C VAL A 305 -23.75 21.41 -7.17
N LEU A 306 -23.65 20.11 -7.43
CA LEU A 306 -23.68 19.55 -8.78
C LEU A 306 -25.05 18.97 -9.15
N GLY A 307 -25.93 18.73 -8.16
CA GLY A 307 -27.30 18.28 -8.38
C GLY A 307 -27.89 17.61 -7.14
N GLU A 308 -29.05 16.98 -7.30
CA GLU A 308 -29.66 16.15 -6.25
C GLU A 308 -30.11 14.80 -6.81
N ALA A 309 -30.05 13.77 -5.96
CA ALA A 309 -30.56 12.43 -6.24
C ALA A 309 -31.46 11.95 -5.10
N ARG A 310 -32.36 11.01 -5.38
CA ARG A 310 -33.21 10.35 -4.37
C ARG A 310 -32.92 8.84 -4.37
N LEU A 311 -32.22 8.38 -3.34
CA LEU A 311 -31.64 7.03 -3.29
C LEU A 311 -32.37 6.15 -2.24
N PRO A 312 -32.72 4.89 -2.55
CA PRO A 312 -33.18 3.93 -1.55
C PRO A 312 -32.12 3.67 -0.46
N ASP A 313 -32.53 3.57 0.81
CA ASP A 313 -31.59 3.37 1.93
C ASP A 313 -30.86 2.01 1.90
N VAL A 314 -31.44 1.01 1.25
CA VAL A 314 -30.87 -0.35 1.10
C VAL A 314 -29.70 -0.45 0.11
N LEU A 315 -29.39 0.61 -0.65
CA LEU A 315 -28.25 0.65 -1.57
C LEU A 315 -26.91 0.63 -0.83
N THR A 316 -25.89 0.07 -1.47
CA THR A 316 -24.49 0.26 -1.02
C THR A 316 -23.93 1.60 -1.49
N VAL A 317 -22.88 2.09 -0.82
CA VAL A 317 -22.19 3.35 -1.20
C VAL A 317 -21.67 3.30 -2.64
N ALA A 318 -21.23 2.15 -3.15
CA ALA A 318 -20.81 2.00 -4.54
C ALA A 318 -21.98 2.21 -5.52
N GLN A 319 -23.16 1.64 -5.23
CA GLN A 319 -24.37 1.85 -6.04
C GLN A 319 -24.81 3.32 -5.99
N ALA A 320 -24.80 3.92 -4.80
CA ALA A 320 -25.11 5.34 -4.58
C ALA A 320 -24.16 6.27 -5.34
N LEU A 321 -22.85 5.97 -5.32
CA LEU A 321 -21.85 6.71 -6.09
C LEU A 321 -22.02 6.54 -7.60
N GLY A 322 -22.34 5.34 -8.08
CA GLY A 322 -22.61 5.12 -9.50
C GLY A 322 -23.72 6.04 -10.03
N LEU A 323 -24.82 6.15 -9.29
CA LEU A 323 -25.96 7.03 -9.62
C LEU A 323 -25.60 8.52 -9.42
N ALA A 324 -24.84 8.86 -8.38
CA ALA A 324 -24.39 10.23 -8.16
C ALA A 324 -23.44 10.71 -9.27
N MET A 325 -22.56 9.85 -9.79
CA MET A 325 -21.67 10.17 -10.90
C MET A 325 -22.42 10.44 -12.21
N GLU A 326 -23.57 9.80 -12.45
CA GLU A 326 -24.41 10.11 -13.62
C GLU A 326 -25.00 11.52 -13.54
N VAL A 327 -25.41 11.97 -12.35
CA VAL A 327 -25.85 13.37 -12.12
C VAL A 327 -24.70 14.35 -12.32
N VAL A 328 -23.49 14.01 -11.86
CA VAL A 328 -22.27 14.82 -12.06
C VAL A 328 -21.84 14.89 -13.53
N GLU A 329 -21.92 13.77 -14.25
CA GLU A 329 -21.63 13.72 -15.69
C GLU A 329 -22.67 14.58 -16.46
N GLY A 330 -23.94 14.58 -16.08
CA GLY A 330 -24.96 15.51 -16.60
C GLY A 330 -24.66 16.99 -16.27
N ALA A 331 -24.26 17.29 -15.04
CA ALA A 331 -23.91 18.65 -14.60
C ALA A 331 -22.69 19.25 -15.35
N SER A 332 -21.87 18.43 -16.01
CA SER A 332 -20.76 18.87 -16.85
C SER A 332 -21.21 19.66 -18.10
N GLY A 333 -22.50 19.58 -18.46
CA GLY A 333 -23.16 20.38 -19.50
C GLY A 333 -23.97 21.58 -18.99
N SER A 334 -23.81 21.98 -17.71
CA SER A 334 -24.50 23.14 -17.14
C SER A 334 -24.15 24.45 -17.86
N THR A 335 -25.10 25.39 -17.90
CA THR A 335 -24.89 26.78 -18.33
C THR A 335 -24.12 27.62 -17.32
N ASP A 336 -24.02 27.15 -16.07
CA ASP A 336 -23.17 27.73 -15.04
C ASP A 336 -21.74 27.17 -15.17
N GLU A 337 -20.78 28.04 -15.48
CA GLU A 337 -19.37 27.66 -15.69
C GLU A 337 -18.72 27.07 -14.43
N ARG A 338 -19.08 27.53 -13.23
CA ARG A 338 -18.57 27.04 -11.95
C ARG A 338 -19.06 25.62 -11.69
N VAL A 339 -20.34 25.36 -11.95
CA VAL A 339 -20.92 24.01 -11.88
C VAL A 339 -20.30 23.09 -12.94
N ALA A 340 -20.22 23.54 -14.20
CA ALA A 340 -19.66 22.73 -15.28
C ALA A 340 -18.17 22.41 -15.08
N ALA A 341 -17.38 23.32 -14.51
CA ALA A 341 -15.97 23.09 -14.16
C ALA A 341 -15.82 22.11 -12.99
N ALA A 342 -16.55 22.33 -11.89
CA ALA A 342 -16.52 21.45 -10.72
C ALA A 342 -17.04 20.03 -11.03
N ALA A 343 -18.01 19.91 -11.95
CA ALA A 343 -18.50 18.65 -12.47
C ALA A 343 -17.44 17.90 -13.29
N LYS A 344 -16.78 18.55 -14.27
CA LYS A 344 -15.68 17.95 -15.06
C LYS A 344 -14.51 17.51 -14.17
N LEU A 345 -14.24 18.28 -13.11
CA LEU A 345 -13.23 17.95 -12.10
C LEU A 345 -13.63 16.72 -11.25
N ALA A 346 -14.90 16.61 -10.86
CA ALA A 346 -15.44 15.45 -10.17
C ALA A 346 -15.44 14.18 -11.06
N THR A 347 -15.86 14.27 -12.32
CA THR A 347 -15.84 13.14 -13.27
C THR A 347 -14.44 12.57 -13.50
N SER A 348 -13.42 13.44 -13.53
CA SER A 348 -12.03 13.05 -13.83
C SER A 348 -11.22 12.58 -12.61
N ARG A 349 -11.46 13.14 -11.41
CA ARG A 349 -10.68 12.82 -10.19
C ARG A 349 -11.47 12.09 -9.09
N GLY A 350 -12.80 12.19 -9.11
CA GLY A 350 -13.69 11.73 -8.05
C GLY A 350 -13.54 10.24 -7.75
N SER A 351 -13.51 9.89 -6.46
CA SER A 351 -13.59 8.48 -6.05
C SER A 351 -14.94 7.88 -6.44
N ARG A 352 -14.87 6.71 -7.09
CA ARG A 352 -16.00 5.85 -7.45
C ARG A 352 -16.20 4.73 -6.41
N VAL A 353 -15.44 4.75 -5.30
CA VAL A 353 -15.38 3.68 -4.29
C VAL A 353 -15.60 4.19 -2.85
N ALA A 354 -15.40 5.48 -2.57
CA ALA A 354 -15.68 6.08 -1.27
C ALA A 354 -16.11 7.55 -1.40
N CYS A 355 -16.90 8.04 -0.45
CA CYS A 355 -17.37 9.42 -0.40
C CYS A 355 -17.67 9.85 1.04
N TRP A 356 -17.81 11.16 1.26
CA TRP A 356 -18.20 11.68 2.58
C TRP A 356 -19.67 12.09 2.59
N PHE A 357 -20.40 11.62 3.60
CA PHE A 357 -21.75 12.05 3.88
C PHE A 357 -21.74 13.11 4.97
N TRP A 358 -22.41 14.23 4.73
CA TRP A 358 -22.56 15.33 5.68
C TRP A 358 -24.03 15.43 6.11
N PRO A 359 -24.39 14.98 7.33
CA PRO A 359 -25.74 15.13 7.87
C PRO A 359 -26.00 16.57 8.37
N GLY A 360 -27.26 17.01 8.31
CA GLY A 360 -27.71 18.30 8.85
C GLY A 360 -28.03 19.33 7.77
N ARG A 361 -27.53 20.57 7.93
CA ARG A 361 -27.75 21.70 6.99
C ARG A 361 -26.43 22.32 6.48
N PRO A 362 -25.47 21.54 5.95
CA PRO A 362 -24.16 22.06 5.54
C PRO A 362 -24.20 22.99 4.31
N LEU A 363 -25.30 23.00 3.54
CA LEU A 363 -25.45 23.87 2.36
C LEU A 363 -25.38 25.38 2.69
N ALA A 364 -25.70 25.79 3.93
CA ALA A 364 -25.49 27.17 4.39
C ALA A 364 -24.02 27.49 4.74
N ARG A 365 -23.08 26.57 4.47
CA ARG A 365 -21.66 26.64 4.85
C ARG A 365 -20.70 26.17 3.73
N LEU A 366 -21.10 26.22 2.46
CA LEU A 366 -20.23 25.85 1.31
C LEU A 366 -19.02 26.80 1.13
N THR A 367 -19.07 28.00 1.72
CA THR A 367 -17.94 28.95 1.85
C THR A 367 -16.88 28.57 2.90
N TYR A 368 -16.91 27.36 3.46
CA TYR A 368 -15.97 26.90 4.48
C TYR A 368 -15.28 25.61 4.04
N ALA A 369 -13.98 25.46 4.37
CA ALA A 369 -13.26 24.21 4.22
C ALA A 369 -14.02 23.02 4.82
N ARG A 370 -14.51 23.18 6.06
CA ARG A 370 -15.34 22.18 6.76
C ARG A 370 -16.75 22.73 7.03
N PRO A 371 -17.75 22.37 6.20
CA PRO A 371 -19.15 22.77 6.41
C PRO A 371 -19.81 22.10 7.62
N THR A 372 -19.30 20.94 8.06
CA THR A 372 -19.75 20.20 9.25
C THR A 372 -18.59 19.49 9.93
N ASP A 373 -18.66 19.31 11.25
CA ASP A 373 -17.75 18.47 12.03
C ASP A 373 -18.26 17.02 12.18
N ARG A 374 -19.41 16.69 11.56
CA ARG A 374 -20.07 15.37 11.63
C ARG A 374 -20.03 14.58 10.32
N ALA A 375 -18.98 14.76 9.52
CA ALA A 375 -18.81 14.02 8.27
C ALA A 375 -18.57 12.51 8.54
N VAL A 376 -19.21 11.65 7.75
CA VAL A 376 -19.06 10.19 7.81
C VAL A 376 -18.47 9.71 6.48
N LEU A 377 -17.33 9.01 6.53
CA LEU A 377 -16.80 8.32 5.35
C LEU A 377 -17.67 7.08 5.07
N GLY A 378 -18.21 6.98 3.87
CA GLY A 378 -18.82 5.75 3.36
C GLY A 378 -17.89 5.08 2.35
N ILE A 379 -17.81 3.75 2.40
CA ILE A 379 -16.97 2.91 1.54
C ILE A 379 -17.86 1.91 0.79
N GLY A 380 -17.52 1.64 -0.49
CA GLY A 380 -18.33 0.92 -1.49
C GLY A 380 -19.31 -0.18 -1.06
N PRO A 381 -18.92 -1.17 -0.22
CA PRO A 381 -19.82 -2.26 0.20
C PRO A 381 -20.79 -1.91 1.35
N GLU A 382 -20.56 -0.82 2.08
CA GLU A 382 -21.40 -0.39 3.21
C GLU A 382 -22.77 0.12 2.70
N ARG A 383 -23.85 -0.08 3.46
CA ARG A 383 -25.20 0.39 3.07
C ARG A 383 -25.50 1.79 3.61
N LEU A 384 -26.24 2.58 2.83
CA LEU A 384 -26.67 3.91 3.26
C LEU A 384 -27.51 3.85 4.56
N ARG A 385 -28.39 2.86 4.71
CA ARG A 385 -29.19 2.63 5.92
C ARG A 385 -28.34 2.45 7.19
N ASP A 386 -27.21 1.75 7.06
CA ASP A 386 -26.34 1.39 8.19
C ASP A 386 -25.42 2.56 8.56
N LEU A 387 -24.99 3.36 7.58
CA LEU A 387 -24.20 4.59 7.76
C LEU A 387 -25.03 5.79 8.22
N LEU A 388 -26.30 5.87 7.81
CA LEU A 388 -27.16 7.06 7.95
C LEU A 388 -28.49 6.76 8.70
N PRO A 389 -28.47 6.09 9.86
CA PRO A 389 -29.69 5.64 10.54
C PRO A 389 -30.62 6.79 10.92
N GLU A 390 -30.09 7.90 11.44
CA GLU A 390 -30.86 9.01 12.02
C GLU A 390 -31.08 10.22 11.09
N SER A 391 -30.40 10.31 9.94
CA SER A 391 -30.53 11.48 9.06
C SER A 391 -31.94 11.51 8.44
N GLY A 392 -32.75 12.48 8.87
CA GLY A 392 -34.16 12.66 8.51
C GLY A 392 -34.38 13.03 7.04
N GLY A 393 -34.18 12.06 6.16
CA GLY A 393 -34.46 12.16 4.72
C GLY A 393 -33.46 12.98 3.90
N ARG A 394 -32.60 13.83 4.50
CA ARG A 394 -31.65 14.68 3.77
C ARG A 394 -30.21 14.57 4.29
N VAL A 395 -29.27 14.41 3.36
CA VAL A 395 -27.81 14.49 3.55
C VAL A 395 -27.15 15.16 2.34
N VAL A 396 -25.92 15.62 2.50
CA VAL A 396 -25.05 15.97 1.38
C VAL A 396 -24.05 14.84 1.13
N LEU A 397 -23.80 14.47 -0.13
CA LEU A 397 -22.75 13.54 -0.55
C LEU A 397 -21.64 14.33 -1.25
N GLN A 398 -20.46 14.33 -0.65
CA GLN A 398 -19.24 14.90 -1.22
C GLN A 398 -18.55 13.86 -2.10
N VAL A 399 -18.46 14.14 -3.40
CA VAL A 399 -17.55 13.42 -4.30
C VAL A 399 -16.13 13.89 -3.98
N ASP A 400 -15.34 13.02 -3.34
CA ASP A 400 -13.97 13.35 -2.96
C ASP A 400 -13.05 13.25 -4.20
N ILE A 401 -12.33 14.33 -4.51
CA ILE A 401 -11.39 14.44 -5.66
C ILE A 401 -9.91 14.27 -5.25
N GLY A 402 -9.66 13.83 -4.02
CA GLY A 402 -8.33 13.53 -3.48
C GLY A 402 -7.75 14.63 -2.61
N LEU A 403 -8.58 15.58 -2.15
CA LEU A 403 -8.19 16.70 -1.29
C LEU A 403 -9.14 16.77 -0.10
N MET A 404 -8.61 16.82 1.12
CA MET A 404 -9.40 16.91 2.34
C MET A 404 -8.90 18.05 3.24
N PRO A 405 -9.79 18.85 3.86
CA PRO A 405 -9.37 19.89 4.79
C PRO A 405 -9.24 19.36 6.22
N ILE A 406 -8.13 19.71 6.86
CA ILE A 406 -7.79 19.34 8.24
C ILE A 406 -7.73 20.60 9.09
N GLU A 407 -8.35 20.57 10.27
CA GLU A 407 -8.20 21.65 11.26
C GLU A 407 -6.86 21.52 11.99
N LEU A 408 -6.02 22.54 11.87
CA LEU A 408 -4.82 22.69 12.70
C LEU A 408 -5.10 23.72 13.79
N ARG A 409 -5.00 23.27 15.05
CA ARG A 409 -5.00 24.13 16.23
C ARG A 409 -3.60 24.21 16.80
N THR A 410 -3.04 25.41 16.86
CA THR A 410 -1.68 25.67 17.32
C THR A 410 -1.68 26.71 18.44
N GLY A 411 -0.66 26.67 19.30
CA GLY A 411 -0.39 27.69 20.30
C GLY A 411 0.99 28.28 20.07
N PHE A 412 1.11 29.60 20.08
CA PHE A 412 2.36 30.30 19.81
C PHE A 412 2.60 31.46 20.79
N CYS A 413 3.87 31.79 20.99
CA CYS A 413 4.30 32.95 21.76
C CYS A 413 4.67 34.07 20.78
N LYS A 414 3.87 35.13 20.73
CA LYS A 414 4.19 36.31 19.94
C LYS A 414 5.10 37.23 20.75
N ARG A 415 6.39 37.20 20.41
CA ARG A 415 7.39 38.14 20.91
C ARG A 415 7.32 39.46 20.14
N PHE A 416 7.75 40.54 20.79
CA PHE A 416 7.88 41.85 20.19
C PHE A 416 9.35 42.29 20.18
N LEU A 417 9.73 43.10 19.19
CA LEU A 417 11.06 43.72 19.13
C LEU A 417 11.19 44.92 20.09
N ASP A 418 10.05 45.44 20.54
CA ASP A 418 9.94 46.47 21.57
C ASP A 418 9.98 45.81 22.97
N PRO A 419 11.04 46.05 23.79
CA PRO A 419 11.20 45.41 25.08
C PRO A 419 10.22 45.94 26.15
N SER A 420 9.47 47.00 25.89
CA SER A 420 8.41 47.49 26.78
C SER A 420 7.12 46.64 26.71
N ARG A 421 6.96 45.83 25.66
CA ARG A 421 5.75 45.05 25.40
C ARG A 421 5.94 43.58 25.75
N ALA A 422 5.16 43.09 26.71
CA ALA A 422 5.19 41.70 27.15
C ALA A 422 4.80 40.69 26.03
N ASP A 423 5.40 39.50 26.09
CA ASP A 423 5.13 38.35 25.21
C ASP A 423 3.64 37.96 25.24
N GLU A 424 2.99 37.92 24.07
CA GLU A 424 1.58 37.54 23.92
C GLU A 424 1.43 36.03 23.63
N LEU A 425 0.92 35.25 24.59
CA LEU A 425 0.52 33.85 24.33
C LEU A 425 -0.82 33.79 23.61
N ARG A 426 -0.82 33.27 22.38
CA ARG A 426 -2.00 33.15 21.52
C ARG A 426 -2.24 31.72 21.06
N ASN A 427 -3.52 31.41 20.86
CA ASN A 427 -3.96 30.25 20.11
C ASN A 427 -4.23 30.66 18.66
N SER A 428 -4.11 29.73 17.72
CA SER A 428 -4.53 29.87 16.34
C SER A 428 -5.33 28.64 15.87
N LYS A 429 -6.25 28.89 14.95
CA LYS A 429 -6.95 27.87 14.16
C LYS A 429 -6.74 28.23 12.69
N GLN A 430 -6.32 27.23 11.91
CA GLN A 430 -6.27 27.29 10.47
C GLN A 430 -6.83 25.98 9.92
N ASP A 431 -7.66 26.04 8.89
CA ASP A 431 -7.97 24.85 8.09
C ASP A 431 -6.93 24.74 6.97
N ILE A 432 -6.41 23.54 6.71
CA ILE A 432 -5.42 23.29 5.66
C ILE A 432 -5.86 22.10 4.81
N TRP A 433 -5.86 22.29 3.50
CA TRP A 433 -6.13 21.26 2.50
C TRP A 433 -4.89 20.40 2.27
N VAL A 434 -5.05 19.09 2.41
CA VAL A 434 -3.99 18.09 2.19
C VAL A 434 -4.40 17.08 1.11
N PRO A 435 -3.43 16.51 0.37
CA PRO A 435 -3.73 15.43 -0.57
C PRO A 435 -4.00 14.11 0.17
N VAL A 436 -5.18 13.54 -0.06
CA VAL A 436 -5.61 12.22 0.48
C VAL A 436 -5.84 11.17 -0.61
N GLY A 437 -5.85 11.59 -1.88
CA GLY A 437 -5.88 10.71 -3.05
C GLY A 437 -4.50 10.56 -3.69
N PRO A 438 -4.18 9.42 -4.32
CA PRO A 438 -2.89 9.17 -4.95
C PRO A 438 -2.74 9.99 -6.25
N PHE A 439 -1.76 10.90 -6.30
CA PHE A 439 -1.51 11.78 -7.46
C PHE A 439 -1.34 11.03 -8.79
N GLU A 440 -0.67 9.87 -8.78
CA GLU A 440 -0.34 9.12 -10.01
C GLU A 440 -1.44 8.13 -10.42
N ALA A 441 -1.98 7.37 -9.47
CA ALA A 441 -2.94 6.30 -9.77
C ALA A 441 -4.29 6.80 -10.31
N ILE A 442 -4.60 8.10 -10.20
CA ILE A 442 -5.72 8.75 -10.91
C ILE A 442 -5.62 8.55 -12.43
N LYS A 443 -4.41 8.45 -13.01
CA LYS A 443 -4.20 8.22 -14.45
C LYS A 443 -4.40 6.76 -14.85
N GLU A 444 -3.98 5.81 -14.03
CA GLU A 444 -4.02 4.37 -14.37
C GLU A 444 -5.35 3.70 -13.97
N SER A 445 -6.08 4.25 -13.00
CA SER A 445 -7.36 3.72 -12.53
C SER A 445 -8.22 4.85 -11.92
N PRO A 446 -8.78 5.74 -12.77
CA PRO A 446 -9.52 6.91 -12.31
C PRO A 446 -10.67 6.54 -11.35
N GLY A 447 -10.69 7.19 -10.20
CA GLY A 447 -11.68 6.98 -9.14
C GLY A 447 -11.55 5.67 -8.33
N ALA A 448 -10.63 4.76 -8.65
CA ALA A 448 -10.47 3.48 -7.95
C ALA A 448 -9.67 3.58 -6.63
N TRP A 449 -9.93 4.61 -5.82
CA TRP A 449 -9.15 4.94 -4.63
C TRP A 449 -10.05 5.32 -3.44
N VAL A 450 -9.51 5.23 -2.22
CA VAL A 450 -10.18 5.58 -0.95
C VAL A 450 -9.31 6.61 -0.22
N PRO A 451 -9.87 7.68 0.39
CA PRO A 451 -9.09 8.70 1.10
C PRO A 451 -8.16 8.10 2.16
N ARG A 452 -6.86 8.43 2.09
CA ARG A 452 -5.85 7.98 3.06
C ARG A 452 -5.32 9.13 3.90
N LEU A 453 -5.80 9.21 5.14
CA LEU A 453 -5.17 9.99 6.23
C LEU A 453 -4.19 9.12 7.03
N GLU A 454 -3.35 8.35 6.34
CA GLU A 454 -2.39 7.48 7.02
C GLU A 454 -1.31 8.31 7.71
N GLY A 455 -1.02 7.97 8.97
CA GLY A 455 -0.22 8.84 9.86
C GLY A 455 1.19 9.13 9.36
N GLU A 456 1.80 8.25 8.55
CA GLU A 456 3.10 8.53 7.92
C GLU A 456 2.98 9.43 6.68
N ALA A 457 1.91 9.33 5.88
CA ALA A 457 1.68 10.24 4.76
C ALA A 457 1.36 11.66 5.24
N LEU A 458 0.51 11.80 6.27
CA LEU A 458 0.21 13.10 6.87
C LEU A 458 1.42 13.69 7.62
N ARG A 459 2.22 12.87 8.32
CA ARG A 459 3.50 13.33 8.91
C ARG A 459 4.50 13.74 7.84
N ALA A 460 4.65 12.97 6.76
CA ALA A 460 5.55 13.30 5.68
C ALA A 460 5.18 14.68 5.11
N TRP A 461 3.92 14.88 4.74
CA TRP A 461 3.40 16.15 4.23
C TRP A 461 3.58 17.31 5.22
N LEU A 462 3.21 17.14 6.50
CA LEU A 462 3.40 18.15 7.54
C LEU A 462 4.87 18.39 7.92
N SER A 463 5.80 17.50 7.54
CA SER A 463 7.25 17.65 7.74
C SER A 463 7.97 18.34 6.58
N LEU A 464 7.25 18.73 5.52
CA LEU A 464 7.83 19.37 4.33
C LEU A 464 8.17 20.86 4.52
N ASP A 465 9.03 21.13 5.49
CA ASP A 465 9.86 22.34 5.51
C ASP A 465 10.99 22.28 4.45
N ARG A 466 11.14 21.12 3.75
CA ARG A 466 12.29 20.82 2.86
C ARG A 466 11.98 19.95 1.64
N MET A 467 10.96 20.30 0.84
CA MET A 467 10.78 19.79 -0.53
C MET A 467 10.50 20.94 -1.53
N GLN A 468 11.25 22.04 -1.41
CA GLN A 468 11.40 22.98 -2.52
C GLN A 468 12.50 22.48 -3.48
N PRO A 469 12.31 22.63 -4.81
CA PRO A 469 13.40 22.47 -5.78
C PRO A 469 14.58 23.39 -5.46
N ALA A 470 15.79 22.96 -5.82
CA ALA A 470 17.04 23.67 -5.47
C ALA A 470 17.19 25.01 -6.23
N ASP A 471 16.48 25.13 -7.35
CA ASP A 471 16.34 26.28 -8.26
C ASP A 471 15.50 27.44 -7.71
N VAL A 472 14.99 27.34 -6.48
CA VAL A 472 14.26 28.42 -5.76
C VAL A 472 14.99 28.84 -4.47
N ARG A 473 16.33 28.84 -4.49
CA ARG A 473 17.22 29.24 -3.37
C ARG A 473 18.31 30.21 -3.80
#